data_AF-A0AAV5DV26-F1
#
_entry.id   AF-A0AAV5DV26-F1
#
_cell.length_a   1.000
_cell.length_b   1.000
_cell.length_c   1.000
_cell.angle_alpha   90.00
_cell.angle_beta   90.00
_cell.angle_gamma   90.00
#
_symmetry.space_group_name_H-M   'P 1'
#
loop_
_entity.id
_entity.type
_entity.pdbx_description
1 polymer ?
#
loop_
_entity_poly.entity_id
_entity_poly.type
_entity_poly.pdbx_seq_one_letter_code
_entity_poly.pdbx_strand_id
1 'polypeptide(L)'
;MPHFSSLLQGLARSLSVGRDRKADGAGDGKAAAALRSSGTLGRGGSETFAAACSRRGEKGINQDCSIVLEGFGCQEDTVFCGIFDGHGPWGHYVAKAVRESLPPSLAGHWQEAITLASLIDGGEKRLGDLIVVANVGDSRAVLATKADDDDGAVVAEQLTVDFKPNLPQEGQRIRECNGRVHCLSDEPGVHRVWLPDRESPGLAMSRAFGDYCVKDYGVISAPEVTQRRISSRDQFIILATDGVWDVISNEEAVQIVAATADREKAAKRLVESAVRAWRRKRRGIAVDDCSAICLFFHSTPS
;
A
#
# COMPACT_ATOMS: atom_id res chain seq x y z
N MET A 1 -0.86 -3.80 -24.22
CA MET A 1 -0.98 -3.64 -22.75
C MET A 1 -1.09 -4.93 -21.91
N PRO A 2 -1.61 -6.09 -22.37
CA PRO A 2 -1.57 -7.31 -21.54
C PRO A 2 -0.13 -7.75 -21.22
N HIS A 3 0.83 -7.48 -22.12
CA HIS A 3 2.24 -7.82 -21.93
C HIS A 3 2.93 -7.05 -20.79
N PHE A 4 2.59 -5.77 -20.55
CA PHE A 4 3.18 -4.98 -19.47
C PHE A 4 2.66 -5.41 -18.09
N SER A 5 1.35 -5.69 -18.02
CA SER A 5 0.73 -6.28 -16.82
C SER A 5 1.31 -7.67 -16.51
N SER A 6 1.51 -8.52 -17.52
CA SER A 6 2.17 -9.83 -17.30
C SER A 6 3.64 -9.71 -16.90
N LEU A 7 4.36 -8.69 -17.38
CA LEU A 7 5.73 -8.41 -16.96
C LEU A 7 5.76 -7.97 -15.49
N LEU A 8 4.94 -7.00 -15.10
CA LEU A 8 4.83 -6.55 -13.70
C LEU A 8 4.35 -7.67 -12.77
N GLN A 9 3.42 -8.50 -13.22
CA GLN A 9 2.96 -9.66 -12.45
C GLN A 9 4.04 -10.75 -12.36
N GLY A 10 4.86 -10.92 -13.40
CA GLY A 10 6.03 -11.79 -13.41
C GLY A 10 7.14 -11.30 -12.46
N LEU A 11 7.38 -9.98 -12.43
CA LEU A 11 8.31 -9.32 -11.52
C LEU A 11 7.84 -9.41 -10.06
N ALA A 12 6.55 -9.16 -9.81
CA ALA A 12 5.92 -9.38 -8.51
C ALA A 12 6.08 -10.83 -8.02
N ARG A 13 6.04 -11.81 -8.93
CA ARG A 13 6.26 -13.23 -8.62
C ARG A 13 7.74 -13.59 -8.45
N SER A 14 8.68 -12.92 -9.12
CA SER A 14 10.12 -13.18 -8.93
C SER A 14 10.60 -12.69 -7.56
N LEU A 15 10.05 -11.58 -7.07
CA LEU A 15 10.33 -11.04 -5.74
C LEU A 15 9.79 -11.94 -4.61
N SER A 16 8.74 -12.75 -4.85
CA SER A 16 8.20 -13.67 -3.85
C SER A 16 8.93 -15.02 -3.77
N VAL A 17 9.84 -15.31 -4.72
CA VAL A 17 10.57 -16.59 -4.84
C VAL A 17 12.06 -16.47 -4.46
N GLY A 18 12.50 -15.32 -3.95
CA GLY A 18 13.89 -15.07 -3.53
C GLY A 18 14.35 -15.94 -2.36
N ARG A 19 14.89 -17.11 -2.66
CA ARG A 19 15.63 -18.00 -1.75
C ARG A 19 17.00 -17.40 -1.45
N ASP A 20 17.32 -17.22 -0.17
CA ASP A 20 18.55 -16.61 0.33
C ASP A 20 19.81 -17.16 -0.36
N ARG A 21 20.60 -16.27 -0.97
CA ARG A 21 22.04 -16.48 -1.15
C ARG A 21 22.77 -15.40 -0.35
N LYS A 22 23.54 -15.84 0.65
CA LYS A 22 24.48 -15.00 1.40
C LYS A 22 25.42 -14.30 0.43
N ALA A 23 25.61 -12.99 0.62
CA ALA A 23 26.67 -12.21 -0.02
C ALA A 23 27.59 -11.63 1.06
N ASP A 24 28.85 -12.04 1.02
CA ASP A 24 29.97 -11.42 1.74
C ASP A 24 30.50 -10.20 0.94
N GLY A 25 30.89 -9.14 1.67
CA GLY A 25 32.05 -8.29 1.33
C GLY A 25 31.93 -7.14 0.31
N ALA A 26 31.84 -5.93 0.86
CA ALA A 26 32.52 -4.66 0.52
C ALA A 26 32.54 -4.07 -0.93
N GLY A 27 32.22 -2.77 -1.03
CA GLY A 27 32.68 -1.88 -2.11
C GLY A 27 31.81 -0.64 -2.36
N ASP A 28 32.38 0.54 -2.15
CA ASP A 28 31.80 1.89 -2.25
C ASP A 28 31.10 2.25 -3.58
N GLY A 29 30.03 3.06 -3.51
CA GLY A 29 29.35 3.59 -4.70
C GLY A 29 28.25 4.61 -4.43
N LYS A 30 28.67 5.85 -4.08
CA LYS A 30 28.00 7.15 -4.27
C LYS A 30 26.45 7.26 -4.28
N ALA A 31 25.99 7.99 -3.26
CA ALA A 31 24.85 8.92 -3.22
C ALA A 31 23.42 8.35 -3.35
N ALA A 32 22.97 7.71 -2.26
CA ALA A 32 21.54 7.65 -1.94
C ALA A 32 21.03 9.07 -1.66
N ALA A 33 20.21 9.60 -2.56
CA ALA A 33 19.46 10.83 -2.31
C ALA A 33 18.59 10.64 -1.06
N ALA A 34 18.72 11.59 -0.14
CA ALA A 34 18.20 11.53 1.21
C ALA A 34 16.67 11.26 1.26
N LEU A 35 16.29 10.32 2.13
CA LEU A 35 14.95 10.22 2.72
C LEU A 35 14.50 11.61 3.20
N ARG A 36 13.43 12.15 2.62
CA ARG A 36 12.70 13.27 3.22
C ARG A 36 11.42 12.73 3.86
N SER A 37 11.45 12.54 5.16
CA SER A 37 10.24 12.50 5.97
C SER A 37 9.68 13.93 6.00
N SER A 38 8.64 14.18 5.20
CA SER A 38 7.95 15.48 5.08
C SER A 38 8.81 16.60 4.51
N GLY A 39 8.55 17.01 3.26
CA GLY A 39 9.18 18.19 2.68
C GLY A 39 8.67 18.50 1.28
N THR A 40 8.03 19.65 1.13
CA THR A 40 7.60 20.26 -0.13
C THR A 40 8.82 20.67 -0.94
N LEU A 41 9.00 20.07 -2.12
CA LEU A 41 9.95 20.51 -3.13
C LEU A 41 9.19 20.92 -4.39
N GLY A 42 8.63 22.12 -4.36
CA GLY A 42 8.20 22.80 -5.57
C GLY A 42 9.44 23.19 -6.37
N ARG A 43 9.82 22.36 -7.34
CA ARG A 43 10.71 22.74 -8.44
C ARG A 43 9.88 22.72 -9.72
N GLY A 44 9.86 23.85 -10.41
CA GLY A 44 8.81 24.24 -11.35
C GLY A 44 8.43 23.15 -12.35
N GLY A 45 7.16 22.77 -12.34
CA GLY A 45 6.52 21.95 -13.36
C GLY A 45 5.81 20.70 -12.86
N SER A 46 6.21 20.10 -11.72
CA SER A 46 5.51 18.91 -11.21
C SER A 46 4.30 19.29 -10.37
N GLU A 47 3.11 18.92 -10.85
CA GLU A 47 1.80 19.18 -10.24
C GLU A 47 1.44 18.20 -9.11
N THR A 48 2.31 17.20 -8.87
CA THR A 48 2.07 16.11 -7.92
C THR A 48 2.62 16.42 -6.54
N PHE A 49 1.82 16.20 -5.49
CA PHE A 49 2.21 16.48 -4.10
C PHE A 49 1.81 15.32 -3.18
N ALA A 50 2.69 14.94 -2.24
CA ALA A 50 2.42 13.88 -1.27
C ALA A 50 2.48 14.38 0.18
N ALA A 51 1.45 14.07 0.96
CA ALA A 51 1.45 14.19 2.42
C ALA A 51 1.45 12.79 3.04
N ALA A 52 2.27 12.56 4.06
CA ALA A 52 2.28 11.30 4.80
C ALA A 52 2.22 11.56 6.31
N CYS A 53 1.49 10.73 7.04
CA CYS A 53 1.42 10.79 8.49
C CYS A 53 1.32 9.38 9.05
N SER A 54 2.05 9.11 10.13
CA SER A 54 1.93 7.88 10.92
C SER A 54 1.80 8.26 12.38
N ARG A 55 0.90 7.57 13.09
CA ARG A 55 0.69 7.75 14.51
C ARG A 55 0.64 6.39 15.19
N ARG A 56 1.56 6.23 16.14
CA ARG A 56 1.59 5.10 17.05
C ARG A 56 0.27 4.96 17.82
N GLY A 57 -0.26 3.74 17.84
CA GLY A 57 -1.41 3.32 18.64
C GLY A 57 -1.05 2.95 20.07
N GLU A 58 -1.86 2.07 20.64
CA GLU A 58 -1.81 1.65 22.05
C GLU A 58 -1.35 0.19 22.21
N LYS A 59 -1.06 -0.51 21.10
CA LYS A 59 -0.70 -1.95 21.09
C LYS A 59 0.79 -2.26 21.29
N GLY A 60 1.65 -1.26 21.41
CA GLY A 60 3.09 -1.50 21.57
C GLY A 60 3.93 -0.51 20.78
N ILE A 61 5.07 -0.95 20.25
CA ILE A 61 5.88 -0.17 19.31
C ILE A 61 5.10 0.07 18.02
N ASN A 62 5.27 1.23 17.38
CA ASN A 62 4.67 1.47 16.07
C ASN A 62 5.27 0.50 15.05
N GLN A 63 4.43 -0.33 14.44
CA GLN A 63 4.83 -1.33 13.45
C GLN A 63 4.60 -0.86 12.02
N ASP A 64 3.83 0.22 11.83
CA ASP A 64 3.63 0.84 10.53
C ASP A 64 4.90 1.54 10.04
N CYS A 65 5.11 1.51 8.73
CA CYS A 65 6.03 2.43 8.08
C CYS A 65 5.58 2.81 6.66
N SER A 66 6.10 3.91 6.16
CA SER A 66 5.76 4.43 4.83
C SER A 66 6.99 5.00 4.12
N ILE A 67 6.89 5.12 2.81
CA ILE A 67 7.91 5.75 1.96
C ILE A 67 7.25 6.46 0.78
N VAL A 68 7.79 7.63 0.42
CA VAL A 68 7.48 8.36 -0.81
C VAL A 68 8.81 8.71 -1.46
N LEU A 69 9.01 8.30 -2.71
CA LEU A 69 10.21 8.57 -3.50
C LEU A 69 9.81 9.24 -4.80
N GLU A 70 10.17 10.50 -4.97
CA GLU A 70 10.12 11.20 -6.24
C GLU A 70 11.34 10.82 -7.10
N GLY A 71 11.22 10.90 -8.43
CA GLY A 71 12.32 10.52 -9.31
C GLY A 71 12.54 9.01 -9.42
N PHE A 72 11.53 8.19 -9.09
CA PHE A 72 11.71 6.73 -8.96
C PHE A 72 12.15 6.09 -10.28
N GLY A 73 13.12 5.17 -10.21
CA GLY A 73 13.69 4.55 -11.41
C GLY A 73 14.44 5.54 -12.31
N CYS A 74 14.99 6.62 -11.73
CA CYS A 74 15.66 7.70 -12.47
C CYS A 74 14.74 8.43 -13.46
N GLN A 75 13.44 8.48 -13.19
CA GLN A 75 12.46 9.23 -13.97
C GLN A 75 11.89 10.38 -13.16
N GLU A 76 12.16 11.62 -13.58
CA GLU A 76 11.77 12.84 -12.85
C GLU A 76 10.26 12.91 -12.58
N ASP A 77 9.44 12.42 -13.50
CA ASP A 77 7.96 12.44 -13.41
C ASP A 77 7.36 11.18 -12.76
N THR A 78 8.16 10.36 -12.07
CA THR A 78 7.67 9.13 -11.41
C THR A 78 7.77 9.24 -9.90
N VAL A 79 6.66 8.93 -9.22
CA VAL A 79 6.58 8.83 -7.76
C VAL A 79 6.33 7.37 -7.36
N PHE A 80 7.12 6.85 -6.44
CA PHE A 80 6.85 5.59 -5.75
C PHE A 80 6.30 5.87 -4.36
N CYS A 81 5.16 5.29 -4.03
CA CYS A 81 4.54 5.33 -2.71
C CYS A 81 4.42 3.91 -2.16
N GLY A 82 4.81 3.71 -0.90
CA GLY A 82 4.62 2.46 -0.18
C GLY A 82 4.14 2.70 1.24
N ILE A 83 3.14 1.95 1.67
CA ILE A 83 2.67 1.90 3.05
C ILE A 83 2.66 0.44 3.51
N PHE A 84 3.16 0.20 4.71
CA PHE A 84 3.42 -1.14 5.21
C PHE A 84 2.94 -1.22 6.65
N ASP A 85 1.97 -2.10 6.86
CA ASP A 85 1.43 -2.47 8.16
C ASP A 85 2.18 -3.69 8.67
N GLY A 86 2.82 -3.56 9.82
CA GLY A 86 3.59 -4.63 10.43
C GLY A 86 2.81 -5.28 11.56
N HIS A 87 2.85 -6.61 11.67
CA HIS A 87 2.16 -7.31 12.75
C HIS A 87 3.05 -8.33 13.48
N GLY A 88 2.56 -8.75 14.65
CA GLY A 88 3.24 -9.75 15.47
C GLY A 88 4.52 -9.25 16.14
N PRO A 89 5.28 -10.13 16.81
CA PRO A 89 6.43 -9.71 17.62
C PRO A 89 7.53 -8.97 16.86
N TRP A 90 7.66 -9.25 15.56
CA TRP A 90 8.71 -8.70 14.69
C TRP A 90 8.17 -7.82 13.55
N GLY A 91 6.89 -7.44 13.59
CA GLY A 91 6.21 -6.69 12.52
C GLY A 91 6.97 -5.45 12.07
N HIS A 92 7.37 -4.61 13.02
CA HIS A 92 8.18 -3.42 12.77
C HIS A 92 9.52 -3.69 12.05
N TYR A 93 10.18 -4.83 12.27
CA TYR A 93 11.40 -5.20 11.55
C TYR A 93 11.09 -5.64 10.11
N VAL A 94 10.03 -6.44 9.93
CA VAL A 94 9.61 -6.93 8.61
C VAL A 94 9.13 -5.76 7.75
N ALA A 95 8.24 -4.91 8.25
CA ALA A 95 7.74 -3.74 7.54
C ALA A 95 8.89 -2.81 7.12
N LYS A 96 9.83 -2.53 8.03
CA LYS A 96 11.02 -1.73 7.73
C LYS A 96 11.93 -2.39 6.67
N ALA A 97 12.16 -3.69 6.76
CA ALA A 97 12.96 -4.42 5.78
C ALA A 97 12.31 -4.39 4.38
N VAL A 98 10.99 -4.55 4.28
CA VAL A 98 10.25 -4.43 3.01
C VAL A 98 10.37 -3.00 2.48
N ARG A 99 10.16 -1.98 3.31
CA ARG A 99 10.31 -0.57 2.92
C ARG A 99 11.69 -0.25 2.34
N GLU A 100 12.74 -0.85 2.88
CA GLU A 100 14.13 -0.59 2.48
C GLU A 100 14.59 -1.43 1.28
N SER A 101 14.07 -2.65 1.11
CA SER A 101 14.48 -3.56 0.04
C SER A 101 13.61 -3.49 -1.21
N LEU A 102 12.31 -3.22 -1.07
CA LEU A 102 11.36 -3.28 -2.18
C LEU A 102 11.63 -2.21 -3.25
N PRO A 103 11.82 -0.92 -2.93
CA PRO A 103 12.05 0.10 -3.95
C PRO A 103 13.28 -0.16 -4.85
N PRO A 104 14.49 -0.45 -4.34
CA PRO A 104 15.63 -0.71 -5.22
C PRO A 104 15.47 -1.99 -6.05
N SER A 105 14.85 -3.04 -5.50
CA SER A 105 14.54 -4.25 -6.26
C SER A 105 13.56 -3.98 -7.40
N LEU A 106 12.54 -3.15 -7.17
CA LEU A 106 11.60 -2.74 -8.21
C LEU A 106 12.22 -1.79 -9.23
N ALA A 107 13.10 -0.87 -8.81
CA ALA A 107 13.68 0.14 -9.69
C ALA A 107 14.48 -0.49 -10.85
N GLY A 108 15.25 -1.54 -10.58
CA GLY A 108 15.99 -2.27 -11.62
C GLY A 108 15.07 -2.86 -12.68
N HIS A 109 14.00 -3.51 -12.23
CA HIS A 109 13.02 -4.13 -13.12
C HIS A 109 12.08 -3.13 -13.81
N TRP A 110 11.80 -2.01 -13.16
CA TRP A 110 11.01 -0.91 -13.71
C TRP A 110 11.70 -0.30 -14.93
N GLN A 111 13.02 -0.09 -14.84
CA GLN A 111 13.82 0.41 -15.95
C GLN A 111 13.78 -0.53 -17.16
N GLU A 112 13.87 -1.84 -16.93
CA GLU A 112 13.73 -2.86 -17.99
C GLU A 112 12.34 -2.82 -18.62
N ALA A 113 11.29 -2.79 -17.79
CA ALA A 113 9.90 -2.78 -18.24
C ALA A 113 9.57 -1.55 -19.07
N ILE A 114 10.02 -0.36 -18.65
CA ILE A 114 9.84 0.88 -19.42
C ILE A 114 10.59 0.81 -20.74
N THR A 115 11.84 0.34 -20.73
CA THR A 115 12.66 0.23 -21.95
C THR A 115 11.96 -0.67 -22.97
N LEU A 116 11.43 -1.82 -22.53
CA LEU A 116 10.64 -2.72 -23.38
C LEU A 116 9.34 -2.08 -23.86
N ALA A 117 8.62 -1.35 -23.00
CA ALA A 117 7.39 -0.67 -23.37
C ALA A 117 7.63 0.40 -24.45
N SER A 118 8.69 1.20 -24.31
CA SER A 118 9.08 2.23 -25.28
C SER A 118 9.43 1.64 -26.66
N LEU A 119 10.06 0.46 -26.69
CA LEU A 119 10.39 -0.26 -27.93
C LEU A 119 9.14 -0.83 -28.62
N ILE A 120 8.14 -1.26 -27.85
CA ILE A 120 6.92 -1.89 -28.39
C ILE A 120 5.90 -0.84 -28.84
N ASP A 121 5.73 0.25 -28.08
CA ASP A 121 4.71 1.28 -28.33
C ASP A 121 5.20 2.41 -29.27
N GLY A 122 6.35 2.25 -29.96
CA GLY A 122 6.84 3.19 -30.98
C GLY A 122 7.28 4.56 -30.43
N GLY A 123 7.61 4.64 -29.14
CA GLY A 123 8.18 5.84 -28.51
C GLY A 123 7.21 6.98 -28.16
N GLU A 124 5.91 6.89 -28.50
CA GLU A 124 4.98 8.03 -28.33
C GLU A 124 4.08 7.98 -27.08
N LYS A 125 4.01 6.86 -26.33
CA LYS A 125 3.20 6.81 -25.11
C LYS A 125 3.96 7.32 -23.89
N ARG A 126 3.60 8.53 -23.44
CA ARG A 126 3.96 9.02 -22.10
C ARG A 126 3.35 8.11 -21.03
N LEU A 127 4.21 7.50 -20.21
CA LEU A 127 3.83 6.80 -18.98
C LEU A 127 3.32 7.74 -17.88
N GLY A 128 3.40 9.07 -18.09
CA GLY A 128 3.15 10.10 -17.06
C GLY A 128 1.77 10.05 -16.38
N ASP A 129 0.78 9.42 -17.00
CA ASP A 129 -0.57 9.27 -16.42
C ASP A 129 -0.85 7.84 -15.93
N LEU A 130 0.14 6.95 -15.85
CA LEU A 130 -0.07 5.56 -15.44
C LEU A 130 0.14 5.40 -13.92
N ILE A 131 -0.86 4.85 -13.24
CA ILE A 131 -0.70 4.29 -11.91
C ILE A 131 -0.62 2.77 -12.00
N VAL A 132 0.37 2.22 -11.31
CA VAL A 132 0.47 0.79 -11.01
C VAL A 132 0.27 0.63 -9.51
N VAL A 133 -0.70 -0.18 -9.12
CA VAL A 133 -1.00 -0.48 -7.71
C VAL A 133 -0.73 -1.95 -7.46
N ALA A 134 0.03 -2.25 -6.41
CA ALA A 134 0.30 -3.62 -5.99
C ALA A 134 -0.08 -3.78 -4.51
N ASN A 135 -0.88 -4.79 -4.17
CA ASN A 135 -1.29 -5.04 -2.78
C ASN A 135 -0.96 -6.46 -2.30
N VAL A 136 -0.46 -6.54 -1.07
CA VAL A 136 -0.24 -7.77 -0.29
C VAL A 136 -0.74 -7.48 1.13
N GLY A 137 -1.91 -8.01 1.50
CA GLY A 137 -2.52 -7.79 2.81
C GLY A 137 -3.83 -7.02 2.71
N ASP A 138 -4.17 -6.30 3.77
CA ASP A 138 -5.42 -5.56 3.96
C ASP A 138 -5.24 -4.06 4.23
N SER A 139 -4.00 -3.55 4.08
CA SER A 139 -3.83 -2.15 3.70
C SER A 139 -4.51 -1.89 2.36
N ARG A 140 -4.98 -0.65 2.16
CA ARG A 140 -5.85 -0.31 1.02
C ARG A 140 -5.46 1.00 0.36
N ALA A 141 -5.62 1.04 -0.96
CA ALA A 141 -5.55 2.25 -1.76
C ALA A 141 -6.95 2.66 -2.27
N VAL A 142 -7.28 3.94 -2.11
CA VAL A 142 -8.56 4.54 -2.53
C VAL A 142 -8.28 5.79 -3.36
N LEU A 143 -8.86 5.84 -4.55
CA LEU A 143 -8.84 6.99 -5.45
C LEU A 143 -10.03 7.91 -5.17
N ALA A 144 -9.78 9.21 -5.07
CA ALA A 144 -10.82 10.23 -5.14
C ALA A 144 -10.92 10.75 -6.56
N THR A 145 -12.11 10.64 -7.16
CA THR A 145 -12.37 11.16 -8.50
C THR A 145 -13.58 12.09 -8.48
N LYS A 146 -13.60 13.13 -9.32
CA LYS A 146 -14.78 14.00 -9.44
C LYS A 146 -15.98 13.19 -9.92
N ALA A 147 -17.14 13.40 -9.30
CA ALA A 147 -18.42 12.87 -9.76
C ALA A 147 -18.75 13.38 -11.18
N ASP A 148 -19.63 12.67 -11.89
CA ASP A 148 -20.11 13.09 -13.21
C ASP A 148 -20.96 14.37 -13.14
N ASP A 149 -21.51 14.65 -11.96
CA ASP A 149 -22.46 15.74 -11.73
C ASP A 149 -21.73 17.07 -11.42
N ASP A 150 -22.31 18.19 -11.87
CA ASP A 150 -21.73 19.54 -11.82
C ASP A 150 -21.54 20.15 -10.41
N ASP A 151 -21.85 19.41 -9.35
CA ASP A 151 -21.74 19.89 -7.96
C ASP A 151 -20.30 19.86 -7.40
N GLY A 152 -19.32 19.39 -8.18
CA GLY A 152 -17.91 19.32 -7.75
C GLY A 152 -17.65 18.30 -6.64
N ALA A 153 -18.59 17.38 -6.39
CA ALA A 153 -18.45 16.30 -5.44
C ALA A 153 -17.33 15.32 -5.87
N VAL A 154 -16.66 14.73 -4.88
CA VAL A 154 -15.68 13.66 -5.11
C VAL A 154 -16.23 12.32 -4.62
N VAL A 155 -16.05 11.28 -5.42
CA VAL A 155 -16.43 9.91 -5.11
C VAL A 155 -15.21 9.06 -4.84
N ALA A 156 -15.36 8.08 -3.94
CA ALA A 156 -14.30 7.16 -3.57
C ALA A 156 -14.35 5.90 -4.44
N GLU A 157 -13.22 5.54 -5.04
CA GLU A 157 -13.05 4.30 -5.79
C GLU A 157 -11.91 3.49 -5.16
N GLN A 158 -12.23 2.32 -4.62
CA GLN A 158 -11.23 1.43 -4.05
C GLN A 158 -10.43 0.73 -5.16
N LEU A 159 -9.11 0.88 -5.13
CA LEU A 159 -8.21 0.35 -6.17
C LEU A 159 -7.65 -1.05 -5.85
N THR A 160 -7.72 -1.47 -4.59
CA THR A 160 -7.12 -2.72 -4.09
C THR A 160 -8.15 -3.59 -3.41
N VAL A 161 -7.99 -4.91 -3.51
CA VAL A 161 -8.74 -5.86 -2.67
C VAL A 161 -8.04 -6.02 -1.33
N ASP A 162 -8.79 -5.93 -0.23
CA ASP A 162 -8.31 -6.31 1.09
C ASP A 162 -8.28 -7.83 1.19
N PHE A 163 -7.08 -8.43 1.24
CA PHE A 163 -6.94 -9.88 1.19
C PHE A 163 -7.31 -10.56 2.51
N LYS A 164 -8.61 -10.62 2.81
CA LYS A 164 -9.17 -11.31 3.97
C LYS A 164 -9.31 -12.82 3.71
N PRO A 165 -9.11 -13.68 4.73
CA PRO A 165 -9.11 -15.14 4.56
C PRO A 165 -10.41 -15.76 4.04
N ASN A 166 -11.55 -15.07 4.20
CA ASN A 166 -12.86 -15.55 3.79
C ASN A 166 -13.23 -15.20 2.34
N LEU A 167 -12.38 -14.48 1.61
CA LEU A 167 -12.60 -14.28 0.18
C LEU A 167 -12.62 -15.64 -0.54
N PRO A 168 -13.53 -15.88 -1.52
CA PRO A 168 -13.74 -17.21 -2.09
C PRO A 168 -12.45 -17.89 -2.57
N GLN A 169 -11.64 -17.18 -3.37
CA GLN A 169 -10.39 -17.72 -3.92
C GLN A 169 -9.29 -17.89 -2.85
N GLU A 170 -9.23 -16.97 -1.89
CA GLU A 170 -8.24 -16.99 -0.82
C GLU A 170 -8.52 -18.15 0.15
N GLY A 171 -9.77 -18.27 0.61
CA GLY A 171 -10.20 -19.32 1.52
C GLY A 171 -10.19 -20.71 0.87
N GLN A 172 -10.46 -20.80 -0.44
CA GLN A 172 -10.26 -22.06 -1.18
C GLN A 172 -8.80 -22.47 -1.15
N ARG A 173 -7.88 -21.58 -1.57
CA ARG A 173 -6.44 -21.85 -1.55
C ARG A 173 -5.94 -22.26 -0.17
N ILE A 174 -6.37 -21.57 0.89
CA ILE A 174 -5.99 -21.89 2.28
C ILE A 174 -6.40 -23.32 2.64
N ARG A 175 -7.65 -23.72 2.34
CA ARG A 175 -8.15 -25.07 2.65
C ARG A 175 -7.47 -26.15 1.81
N GLU A 176 -7.19 -25.89 0.54
CA GLU A 176 -6.44 -26.80 -0.34
C GLU A 176 -5.00 -27.03 0.17
N CYS A 177 -4.42 -26.03 0.82
CA CYS A 177 -3.13 -26.13 1.52
C CYS A 177 -3.26 -26.63 2.97
N ASN A 178 -4.38 -27.25 3.35
CA ASN A 178 -4.64 -27.77 4.70
C ASN A 178 -4.68 -26.71 5.83
N GLY A 179 -4.69 -25.41 5.49
CA GLY A 179 -4.95 -24.34 6.44
C GLY A 179 -6.43 -24.25 6.81
N ARG A 180 -6.74 -23.63 7.95
CA ARG A 180 -8.12 -23.43 8.41
C ARG A 180 -8.49 -21.95 8.37
N VAL A 181 -9.77 -21.69 8.11
CA VAL A 181 -10.35 -20.33 8.07
C VAL A 181 -11.60 -20.29 8.94
N HIS A 182 -11.52 -19.59 10.07
CA HIS A 182 -12.64 -19.33 10.97
C HIS A 182 -12.41 -18.08 11.82
N CYS A 183 -13.48 -17.53 12.39
CA CYS A 183 -13.42 -16.44 13.36
C CYS A 183 -13.23 -16.98 14.77
N LEU A 184 -12.67 -16.15 15.67
CA LEU A 184 -12.77 -16.42 17.10
C LEU A 184 -14.21 -16.19 17.58
N SER A 185 -14.61 -16.89 18.65
CA SER A 185 -15.97 -16.80 19.19
C SER A 185 -16.30 -15.41 19.77
N ASP A 186 -15.29 -14.73 20.31
CA ASP A 186 -15.37 -13.37 20.87
C ASP A 186 -15.13 -12.26 19.84
N GLU A 187 -14.68 -12.60 18.62
CA GLU A 187 -14.50 -11.68 17.50
C GLU A 187 -15.25 -12.16 16.23
N PRO A 188 -16.59 -12.25 16.28
CA PRO A 188 -17.38 -12.69 15.13
C PRO A 188 -17.17 -11.74 13.94
N GLY A 189 -16.91 -12.31 12.75
CA GLY A 189 -16.69 -11.58 11.51
C GLY A 189 -15.22 -11.35 11.15
N VAL A 190 -14.29 -11.50 12.10
CA VAL A 190 -12.85 -11.40 11.84
C VAL A 190 -12.31 -12.78 11.47
N HIS A 191 -12.29 -13.07 10.18
CA HIS A 191 -11.79 -14.35 9.67
C HIS A 191 -10.27 -14.39 9.74
N ARG A 192 -9.74 -15.50 10.26
CA ARG A 192 -8.32 -15.69 10.49
C ARG A 192 -7.83 -16.99 9.85
N VAL A 193 -6.56 -17.02 9.48
CA VAL A 193 -5.84 -18.22 9.04
C VAL A 193 -5.21 -18.91 10.25
N TRP A 194 -5.45 -20.21 10.35
CA TRP A 194 -4.94 -21.05 11.43
C TRP A 194 -4.22 -22.27 10.88
N LEU A 195 -3.24 -22.75 11.64
CA LEU A 195 -2.57 -24.02 11.41
C LEU A 195 -3.57 -25.20 11.50
N PRO A 196 -3.28 -26.34 10.85
CA PRO A 196 -4.20 -27.48 10.82
C PRO A 196 -4.51 -28.04 12.22
N ASP A 197 -3.50 -28.08 13.09
CA ASP A 197 -3.53 -28.74 14.40
C ASP A 197 -3.55 -27.76 15.59
N ARG A 198 -3.50 -26.44 15.35
CA ARG A 198 -3.35 -25.42 16.40
C ARG A 198 -4.18 -24.18 16.13
N GLU A 199 -4.71 -23.57 17.20
CA GLU A 199 -5.27 -22.21 17.20
C GLU A 199 -4.14 -21.17 17.23
N SER A 200 -3.26 -21.22 16.23
CA SER A 200 -2.15 -20.29 16.01
C SER A 200 -1.83 -20.24 14.51
N PRO A 201 -1.30 -19.13 13.96
CA PRO A 201 -1.10 -17.82 14.60
C PRO A 201 -2.39 -16.97 14.68
N GLY A 202 -3.42 -17.29 13.90
CA GLY A 202 -4.63 -16.48 13.82
C GLY A 202 -4.46 -15.22 12.97
N LEU A 203 -3.83 -15.35 11.80
CA LEU A 203 -3.51 -14.21 10.91
C LEU A 203 -4.79 -13.69 10.23
N ALA A 204 -5.08 -12.38 10.33
CA ALA A 204 -6.32 -11.78 9.83
C ALA A 204 -6.33 -11.47 8.31
N MET A 205 -5.30 -11.89 7.59
CA MET A 205 -5.12 -11.70 6.15
C MET A 205 -4.58 -12.96 5.48
N SER A 206 -4.88 -13.15 4.20
CA SER A 206 -4.48 -14.32 3.40
C SER A 206 -3.23 -14.10 2.57
N ARG A 207 -2.72 -12.86 2.53
CA ARG A 207 -1.47 -12.49 1.86
C ARG A 207 -0.68 -11.56 2.77
N ALA A 208 0.61 -11.81 2.91
CA ALA A 208 1.50 -11.02 3.77
C ALA A 208 2.95 -11.22 3.37
N PHE A 209 3.85 -10.31 3.71
CA PHE A 209 5.29 -10.60 3.76
C PHE A 209 5.64 -11.20 5.13
N GLY A 210 6.66 -12.08 5.19
CA GLY A 210 6.96 -12.80 6.43
C GLY A 210 6.00 -13.97 6.67
N ASP A 211 5.52 -14.15 7.90
CA ASP A 211 4.56 -15.20 8.30
C ASP A 211 4.90 -16.62 7.81
N TYR A 212 6.19 -16.98 7.81
CA TYR A 212 6.68 -18.24 7.25
C TYR A 212 5.96 -19.48 7.80
N CYS A 213 5.49 -19.43 9.05
CA CYS A 213 4.77 -20.55 9.67
C CYS A 213 3.44 -20.89 8.99
N VAL A 214 2.81 -19.96 8.26
CA VAL A 214 1.53 -20.17 7.58
C VAL A 214 1.63 -20.21 6.05
N LYS A 215 2.84 -20.09 5.49
CA LYS A 215 3.05 -20.08 4.03
C LYS A 215 2.68 -21.39 3.37
N ASP A 216 3.04 -22.51 3.99
CA ASP A 216 2.67 -23.85 3.51
C ASP A 216 1.17 -24.15 3.66
N TYR A 217 0.44 -23.26 4.34
CA TYR A 217 -0.99 -23.38 4.63
C TYR A 217 -1.83 -22.35 3.88
N GLY A 218 -1.31 -21.88 2.72
CA GLY A 218 -2.05 -21.09 1.74
C GLY A 218 -1.98 -19.58 1.91
N VAL A 219 -1.21 -19.07 2.88
CA VAL A 219 -0.83 -17.65 2.91
C VAL A 219 0.28 -17.42 1.88
N ILE A 220 0.14 -16.40 1.04
CA ILE A 220 1.12 -16.12 -0.04
C ILE A 220 1.69 -14.71 0.06
N SER A 221 2.86 -14.47 -0.55
CA SER A 221 3.45 -13.13 -0.64
C SER A 221 3.26 -12.50 -2.03
N ALA A 222 2.56 -13.20 -2.93
CA ALA A 222 2.34 -12.70 -4.29
C ALA A 222 1.29 -11.57 -4.28
N PRO A 223 1.63 -10.37 -4.77
CA PRO A 223 0.67 -9.27 -4.83
C PRO A 223 -0.37 -9.51 -5.90
N GLU A 224 -1.52 -8.88 -5.72
CA GLU A 224 -2.35 -8.48 -6.86
C GLU A 224 -1.82 -7.15 -7.39
N VAL A 225 -1.65 -7.07 -8.72
CA VAL A 225 -1.15 -5.88 -9.40
C VAL A 225 -2.20 -5.41 -10.40
N THR A 226 -2.63 -4.16 -10.25
CA THR A 226 -3.55 -3.49 -11.17
C THR A 226 -2.87 -2.27 -11.77
N GLN A 227 -3.39 -1.83 -12.93
CA GLN A 227 -2.90 -0.65 -13.61
C GLN A 227 -4.09 0.18 -14.09
N ARG A 228 -3.98 1.50 -13.98
CA ARG A 228 -5.00 2.45 -14.41
C ARG A 228 -4.36 3.72 -14.93
N ARG A 229 -5.01 4.37 -15.90
CA ARG A 229 -4.66 5.74 -16.29
C ARG A 229 -5.38 6.76 -15.43
N ILE A 230 -4.63 7.75 -14.96
CA ILE A 230 -5.13 8.97 -14.33
C ILE A 230 -5.82 9.79 -15.41
N SER A 231 -6.97 10.36 -15.05
CA SER A 231 -7.68 11.37 -15.83
C SER A 231 -7.65 12.71 -15.10
N SER A 232 -8.02 13.79 -15.79
CA SER A 232 -8.17 15.13 -15.18
C SER A 232 -9.22 15.21 -14.05
N ARG A 233 -10.03 14.15 -13.89
CA ARG A 233 -11.03 14.03 -12.83
C ARG A 233 -10.48 13.44 -11.54
N ASP A 234 -9.39 12.70 -11.63
CA ASP A 234 -8.79 11.99 -10.50
C ASP A 234 -8.03 13.00 -9.63
N GLN A 235 -8.49 13.25 -8.40
CA GLN A 235 -7.95 14.34 -7.58
C GLN A 235 -6.72 13.91 -6.78
N PHE A 236 -6.84 12.78 -6.08
CA PHE A 236 -5.79 12.24 -5.22
C PHE A 236 -6.01 10.74 -4.93
N ILE A 237 -4.95 10.05 -4.52
CA ILE A 237 -5.02 8.70 -3.95
C ILE A 237 -4.67 8.74 -2.46
N ILE A 238 -5.41 7.96 -1.67
CA ILE A 238 -5.12 7.66 -0.28
C ILE A 238 -4.57 6.23 -0.21
N LEU A 239 -3.39 6.05 0.37
CA LEU A 239 -2.90 4.75 0.83
C LEU A 239 -2.93 4.77 2.35
N ALA A 240 -3.54 3.79 3.00
CA ALA A 240 -3.53 3.72 4.47
C ALA A 240 -3.50 2.29 5.00
N THR A 241 -3.06 2.13 6.25
CA THR A 241 -3.07 0.86 7.00
C THR A 241 -4.45 0.56 7.58
N ASP A 242 -4.65 -0.66 8.10
CA ASP A 242 -5.96 -1.09 8.61
C ASP A 242 -6.42 -0.24 9.80
N GLY A 243 -5.48 0.33 10.58
CA GLY A 243 -5.78 1.28 11.65
C GLY A 243 -6.55 2.52 11.18
N VAL A 244 -6.51 2.86 9.88
CA VAL A 244 -7.43 3.84 9.30
C VAL A 244 -8.71 3.15 8.80
N TRP A 245 -8.59 2.12 7.97
CA TRP A 245 -9.72 1.52 7.24
C TRP A 245 -10.72 0.74 8.10
N ASP A 246 -10.32 0.27 9.28
CA ASP A 246 -11.18 -0.44 10.23
C ASP A 246 -12.19 0.48 10.92
N VAL A 247 -11.96 1.79 10.86
CA VAL A 247 -12.78 2.79 11.57
C VAL A 247 -13.22 3.98 10.73
N ILE A 248 -12.65 4.17 9.53
CA ILE A 248 -13.02 5.21 8.56
C ILE A 248 -13.41 4.53 7.24
N SER A 249 -14.60 4.83 6.72
CA SER A 249 -15.01 4.33 5.39
C SER A 249 -14.24 5.02 4.25
N ASN A 250 -14.28 4.44 3.05
CA ASN A 250 -13.65 5.04 1.86
C ASN A 250 -14.17 6.46 1.61
N GLU A 251 -15.49 6.65 1.72
CA GLU A 251 -16.18 7.93 1.52
C GLU A 251 -15.82 8.92 2.61
N GLU A 252 -15.84 8.49 3.89
CA GLU A 252 -15.41 9.33 5.01
C GLU A 252 -13.96 9.81 4.82
N ALA A 253 -13.05 8.92 4.38
CA ALA A 253 -11.64 9.25 4.15
C ALA A 253 -11.47 10.28 3.03
N VAL A 254 -12.13 10.05 1.88
CA VAL A 254 -12.10 10.98 0.75
C VAL A 254 -12.67 12.35 1.14
N GLN A 255 -13.78 12.39 1.88
CA GLN A 255 -14.37 13.64 2.37
C GLN A 255 -13.43 14.39 3.32
N ILE A 256 -12.77 13.70 4.26
CA ILE A 256 -11.82 14.31 5.19
C ILE A 256 -10.65 14.93 4.42
N VAL A 257 -10.09 14.21 3.45
CA VAL A 257 -8.95 14.69 2.64
C VAL A 257 -9.38 15.86 1.74
N ALA A 258 -10.50 15.74 1.03
CA ALA A 258 -11.02 16.79 0.16
C ALA A 258 -11.40 18.07 0.92
N ALA A 259 -11.95 17.95 2.13
CA ALA A 259 -12.27 19.08 3.01
C ALA A 259 -11.03 19.66 3.73
N THR A 260 -9.82 19.21 3.40
CA THR A 260 -8.58 19.75 3.97
C THR A 260 -7.98 20.79 3.04
N ALA A 261 -8.12 22.07 3.41
CA ALA A 261 -7.57 23.20 2.65
C ALA A 261 -6.05 23.11 2.48
N ASP A 262 -5.34 22.73 3.54
CA ASP A 262 -3.89 22.57 3.53
C ASP A 262 -3.53 21.11 3.24
N ARG A 263 -3.16 20.83 1.99
CA ARG A 263 -2.80 19.48 1.53
C ARG A 263 -1.69 18.84 2.36
N GLU A 264 -0.74 19.61 2.89
CA GLU A 264 0.34 19.09 3.75
C GLU A 264 -0.22 18.46 5.03
N LYS A 265 -1.39 18.93 5.50
CA LYS A 265 -2.07 18.44 6.70
C LYS A 265 -3.10 17.35 6.41
N ALA A 266 -3.35 17.00 5.15
CA ALA A 266 -4.42 16.06 4.78
C ALA A 266 -4.25 14.67 5.43
N ALA A 267 -3.08 14.06 5.25
CA ALA A 267 -2.78 12.75 5.86
C ALA A 267 -2.88 12.80 7.39
N LYS A 268 -2.40 13.88 8.01
CA LYS A 268 -2.49 14.08 9.46
C LYS A 268 -3.94 14.17 9.94
N ARG A 269 -4.78 14.95 9.25
CA ARG A 269 -6.21 15.06 9.60
C ARG A 269 -6.95 13.74 9.44
N LEU A 270 -6.61 12.94 8.42
CA LEU A 270 -7.16 11.60 8.25
C LEU A 270 -6.78 10.68 9.43
N VAL A 271 -5.49 10.61 9.76
CA VAL A 271 -4.99 9.81 10.89
C VAL A 271 -5.59 10.25 12.23
N GLU A 272 -5.67 11.56 12.49
CA GLU A 272 -6.32 12.08 13.71
C GLU A 272 -7.82 11.78 13.78
N SER A 273 -8.48 11.69 12.62
CA SER A 273 -9.88 11.28 12.54
C SER A 273 -10.06 9.80 12.81
N ALA A 274 -9.16 8.94 12.30
CA ALA A 274 -9.12 7.52 12.60
C ALA A 274 -8.90 7.26 14.10
N VAL A 275 -7.91 7.88 14.73
CA VAL A 275 -7.67 7.74 16.19
C VAL A 275 -8.89 8.16 17.02
N ARG A 276 -9.59 9.24 16.63
CA ARG A 276 -10.84 9.65 17.29
C ARG A 276 -11.97 8.65 17.03
N ALA A 277 -12.02 8.05 15.84
CA ALA A 277 -13.01 7.04 15.48
C ALA A 277 -12.80 5.74 16.26
N TRP A 278 -11.57 5.27 16.47
CA TRP A 278 -11.27 4.13 17.35
C TRP A 278 -11.86 4.32 18.75
N ARG A 279 -11.59 5.47 19.38
CA ARG A 279 -12.08 5.77 20.74
C ARG A 279 -13.61 5.82 20.85
N ARG A 280 -14.31 6.12 19.75
CA ARG A 280 -15.79 6.17 19.72
C ARG A 280 -16.44 4.87 19.28
N LYS A 281 -15.98 4.30 18.16
CA LYS A 281 -16.58 3.15 17.47
C LYS A 281 -16.12 1.81 18.08
N ARG A 282 -14.92 1.76 18.68
CA ARG A 282 -14.27 0.53 19.22
C ARG A 282 -13.91 0.71 20.70
N ARG A 283 -14.89 1.07 21.55
CA ARG A 283 -14.66 1.34 22.98
C ARG A 283 -14.11 0.10 23.69
N GLY A 284 -13.02 0.27 24.45
CA GLY A 284 -12.37 -0.81 25.20
C GLY A 284 -11.36 -1.63 24.37
N ILE A 285 -11.21 -1.34 23.08
CA ILE A 285 -10.17 -1.92 22.23
C ILE A 285 -9.03 -0.90 22.10
N ALA A 286 -7.79 -1.35 22.27
CA ALA A 286 -6.61 -0.52 22.10
C ALA A 286 -6.56 0.06 20.67
N VAL A 287 -6.32 1.36 20.55
CA VAL A 287 -6.17 2.03 19.24
C VAL A 287 -5.01 1.39 18.47
N ASP A 288 -5.21 1.14 17.18
CA ASP A 288 -4.14 0.61 16.33
C ASP A 288 -3.11 1.66 15.92
N ASP A 289 -1.98 1.22 15.38
CA ASP A 289 -1.13 2.11 14.59
C ASP A 289 -1.93 2.63 13.39
N CYS A 290 -1.87 3.94 13.15
CA CYS A 290 -2.66 4.59 12.10
C CYS A 290 -1.73 5.34 11.17
N SER A 291 -1.62 4.91 9.91
CA SER A 291 -0.77 5.56 8.92
C SER A 291 -1.51 5.81 7.61
N ALA A 292 -1.21 6.94 6.96
CA ALA A 292 -1.76 7.31 5.67
C ALA A 292 -0.77 8.12 4.82
N ILE A 293 -0.86 7.93 3.50
CA ILE A 293 -0.28 8.78 2.46
C ILE A 293 -1.43 9.34 1.63
N CYS A 294 -1.41 10.64 1.33
CA CYS A 294 -2.30 11.31 0.39
C CYS A 294 -1.45 11.87 -0.77
N LEU A 295 -1.61 11.32 -1.97
CA LEU A 295 -0.91 11.75 -3.19
C LEU A 295 -1.88 12.50 -4.10
N PHE A 296 -1.65 13.78 -4.34
CA PHE A 296 -2.48 14.67 -5.15
C PHE A 296 -1.89 14.80 -6.55
N PHE A 297 -2.71 14.72 -7.60
CA PHE A 297 -2.24 14.71 -9.01
C PHE A 297 -2.23 16.08 -9.69
N HIS A 298 -2.96 17.06 -9.16
CA HIS A 298 -3.19 18.35 -9.80
C HIS A 298 -2.86 19.48 -8.83
N SER A 299 -2.30 20.59 -9.31
CA SER A 299 -2.10 21.81 -8.51
C SER A 299 -3.41 22.33 -7.89
N THR A 300 -3.35 22.98 -6.72
CA THR A 300 -4.52 23.69 -6.18
C THR A 300 -4.93 24.79 -7.16
N PRO A 301 -6.22 24.94 -7.52
CA PRO A 301 -6.67 26.12 -8.22
C PRO A 301 -6.27 27.37 -7.41
N SER A 302 -5.54 28.28 -8.04
CA SER A 302 -5.13 29.58 -7.50
C SER A 302 -6.33 30.48 -7.21
#